data_AF-A0A7C3WM60-F1
#
_entry.id   AF-A0A7C3WM60-F1
#
_cell.length_a   1.000
_cell.length_b   1.000
_cell.length_c   1.000
_cell.angle_alpha   90.00
_cell.angle_beta   90.00
_cell.angle_gamma   90.00
#
_symmetry.space_group_name_H-M   'P 1'
#
loop_
_entity.id
_entity.type
_entity.pdbx_description
1 polymer ?
#
loop_
_entity_poly.entity_id
_entity_poly.type
_entity_poly.pdbx_seq_one_letter_code
_entity_poly.pdbx_strand_id
1 'polypeptide(L)'
;MIYKKNENLSTEFYKYIIDLLITPEFNNLAYYHAHSLNRNKGNRKYHCIRVSYLVYRFAKQLNELMNYLSSKIGLTTHQYLDPRKFARAGALHDI
;
A
#
# COMPACT_ATOMS: atom_id res chain seq x y z
N MET A 1 -17.19 -4.32 19.42
CA MET A 1 -16.63 -3.43 18.38
C MET A 1 -16.60 -4.20 17.07
N ILE A 2 -17.41 -3.77 16.09
CA ILE A 2 -17.76 -4.56 14.90
C ILE A 2 -16.54 -4.64 13.97
N TYR A 3 -16.00 -5.85 13.76
CA TYR A 3 -15.11 -6.15 12.64
C TYR A 3 -15.92 -6.04 11.35
N LYS A 4 -16.02 -4.83 10.78
CA LYS A 4 -16.56 -4.67 9.42
C LYS A 4 -15.61 -5.39 8.46
N LYS A 5 -16.17 -6.37 7.76
CA LYS A 5 -15.59 -7.17 6.68
C LYS A 5 -14.64 -6.33 5.80
N ASN A 6 -13.35 -6.68 5.79
CA ASN A 6 -12.29 -6.05 5.00
C ASN A 6 -12.35 -6.38 3.48
N GLU A 7 -13.48 -6.87 2.96
CA GLU A 7 -13.57 -7.42 1.60
C GLU A 7 -13.45 -6.35 0.49
N ASN A 8 -13.64 -5.06 0.79
CA ASN A 8 -13.50 -4.00 -0.21
C ASN A 8 -12.10 -3.38 -0.31
N LEU A 9 -11.23 -3.58 0.68
CA LEU A 9 -10.02 -2.78 0.79
C LEU A 9 -8.90 -3.29 -0.11
N SER A 10 -8.83 -4.60 -0.31
CA SER A 10 -7.94 -5.24 -1.28
C SER A 10 -8.35 -4.88 -2.71
N THR A 11 -9.65 -4.95 -3.03
CA THR A 11 -10.18 -4.60 -4.35
C THR A 11 -9.91 -3.14 -4.70
N GLU A 12 -10.14 -2.22 -3.75
CA GLU A 12 -9.85 -0.80 -3.93
C GLU A 12 -8.36 -0.54 -4.12
N PHE A 13 -7.50 -1.19 -3.33
CA PHE A 13 -6.05 -1.11 -3.48
C PHE A 13 -5.59 -1.54 -4.88
N TYR A 14 -6.04 -2.70 -5.37
CA TYR A 14 -5.61 -3.21 -6.66
C TYR A 14 -6.02 -2.28 -7.81
N LYS A 15 -7.17 -1.60 -7.73
CA LYS A 15 -7.56 -0.59 -8.74
C LYS A 15 -6.53 0.55 -8.87
N TYR A 16 -5.77 0.86 -7.83
CA TYR A 16 -4.81 1.99 -7.83
C TYR A 16 -3.41 1.64 -8.32
N ILE A 17 -3.07 0.35 -8.33
CA ILE A 17 -1.73 -0.12 -8.72
C ILE A 17 -1.77 -1.01 -9.95
N ILE A 18 -2.95 -1.40 -10.47
CA ILE A 18 -3.05 -2.34 -11.59
C ILE A 18 -2.37 -1.83 -12.86
N ASP A 19 -2.40 -0.52 -13.09
CA ASP A 19 -1.68 0.15 -14.17
C ASP A 19 -0.16 0.03 -14.00
N LEU A 20 0.33 0.06 -12.76
CA LEU A 20 1.74 -0.21 -12.43
C LEU A 20 2.09 -1.70 -12.59
N LEU A 21 1.20 -2.61 -12.19
CA LEU A 21 1.45 -4.05 -12.23
C LEU A 21 1.69 -4.60 -13.65
N ILE A 22 1.20 -3.89 -14.66
CA ILE A 22 1.32 -4.27 -16.08
C ILE A 22 2.50 -3.62 -16.79
N THR A 23 3.23 -2.69 -16.15
CA THR A 23 4.36 -2.03 -16.83
C THR A 23 5.54 -2.98 -17.01
N PRO A 24 6.37 -2.80 -18.06
CA PRO A 24 7.56 -3.61 -18.27
C PRO A 24 8.51 -3.58 -17.07
N GLU A 25 8.72 -2.40 -16.47
CA GLU A 25 9.64 -2.18 -15.35
C GLU A 25 9.19 -2.98 -14.11
N PHE A 26 7.89 -2.98 -13.82
CA PHE A 26 7.33 -3.72 -12.69
C PHE A 26 7.31 -5.24 -12.95
N ASN A 27 7.16 -5.64 -14.21
CA ASN A 27 7.29 -7.04 -14.61
C ASN A 27 8.75 -7.52 -14.56
N ASN A 28 9.72 -6.65 -14.80
CA ASN A 28 11.14 -6.98 -14.69
C ASN A 28 11.53 -7.34 -13.25
N LEU A 29 10.88 -6.74 -12.24
CA LEU A 29 11.01 -7.16 -10.83
C LEU A 29 10.69 -8.63 -10.59
N ALA A 30 9.95 -9.29 -11.50
CA ALA A 30 9.69 -10.71 -11.38
C ALA A 30 10.96 -11.57 -11.47
N TYR A 31 11.94 -11.08 -12.23
CA TYR A 31 13.20 -11.75 -12.52
C TYR A 31 14.30 -11.38 -11.53
N TYR A 32 14.14 -10.29 -10.78
CA TYR A 32 15.02 -9.96 -9.67
C TYR A 32 14.64 -10.80 -8.45
N HIS A 33 15.48 -11.78 -8.11
CA HIS A 33 15.42 -12.40 -6.80
C HIS A 33 15.85 -11.38 -5.76
N ALA A 34 14.99 -11.12 -4.76
CA ALA A 34 15.43 -10.46 -3.54
C ALA A 34 16.52 -11.36 -2.93
N HIS A 35 17.79 -10.93 -3.00
CA HIS A 35 18.99 -11.68 -2.61
C HIS A 35 18.87 -12.23 -1.19
N SER A 36 18.32 -13.43 -1.07
CA SER A 36 18.13 -14.12 0.17
C SER A 36 18.14 -15.59 -0.15
N LEU A 37 19.09 -16.29 0.45
CA LEU A 37 19.46 -17.71 0.26
C LEU A 37 18.36 -18.72 0.70
N ASN A 38 17.09 -18.41 0.46
CA ASN A 38 15.98 -19.19 0.94
C ASN A 38 14.96 -19.39 -0.19
N ARG A 39 14.86 -20.63 -0.68
CA ARG A 39 14.09 -21.04 -1.87
C ARG A 39 12.57 -20.88 -1.74
N ASN A 40 12.09 -20.37 -0.60
CA ASN A 40 10.68 -20.09 -0.30
C ASN A 40 10.30 -18.59 -0.39
N LYS A 41 11.23 -17.69 -0.78
CA LYS A 41 10.96 -16.25 -0.80
C LYS A 41 10.36 -15.79 -2.12
N GLY A 42 9.12 -15.28 -2.04
CA GLY A 42 8.39 -14.66 -3.14
C GLY A 42 9.22 -13.61 -3.86
N ASN A 43 9.02 -13.52 -5.17
CA ASN A 43 9.80 -12.67 -6.06
C ASN A 43 9.66 -11.17 -5.68
N ARG A 44 10.62 -10.31 -6.05
CA ARG A 44 10.68 -8.88 -5.67
C ARG A 44 9.39 -8.11 -6.02
N LYS A 45 8.70 -8.50 -7.09
CA LYS A 45 7.35 -8.06 -7.45
C LYS A 45 6.34 -8.25 -6.31
N TYR A 46 6.28 -9.45 -5.72
CA TYR A 46 5.39 -9.75 -4.59
C TYR A 46 5.77 -9.00 -3.33
N HIS A 47 7.07 -8.78 -3.10
CA HIS A 47 7.53 -7.94 -2.01
C HIS A 47 7.02 -6.50 -2.17
N CYS A 48 7.21 -5.91 -3.35
CA CYS A 48 6.72 -4.57 -3.68
C CYS A 48 5.20 -4.44 -3.52
N ILE A 49 4.43 -5.43 -3.97
CA ILE A 49 2.97 -5.46 -3.79
C ILE A 49 2.59 -5.47 -2.31
N ARG A 50 3.28 -6.26 -1.48
CA ARG A 50 3.01 -6.33 -0.02
C ARG A 50 3.37 -5.03 0.69
N VAL A 51 4.50 -4.42 0.35
CA VAL A 51 4.91 -3.11 0.88
C VAL A 51 3.89 -2.05 0.48
N SER A 52 3.56 -1.97 -0.81
CA SER A 52 2.52 -1.08 -1.35
C SER A 52 1.19 -1.19 -0.60
N TYR A 53 0.71 -2.41 -0.35
CA TYR A 53 -0.52 -2.63 0.41
C TYR A 53 -0.43 -2.17 1.86
N LEU A 54 0.69 -2.41 2.53
CA LEU A 54 0.91 -1.96 3.92
C LEU A 54 0.88 -0.44 4.03
N VAL A 55 1.58 0.27 3.14
CA VAL A 55 1.62 1.74 3.18
C VAL A 55 0.26 2.34 2.82
N TYR A 56 -0.45 1.75 1.84
CA TYR A 56 -1.83 2.12 1.53
C TYR A 56 -2.77 2.01 2.75
N ARG A 57 -2.71 0.87 3.45
CA ARG A 57 -3.47 0.63 4.68
C ARG A 57 -3.14 1.66 5.75
N PHE A 58 -1.85 1.91 5.96
CA PHE A 58 -1.36 2.83 6.97
C PHE A 58 -1.85 4.26 6.71
N ALA A 59 -1.76 4.75 5.46
CA ALA A 59 -2.25 6.08 5.09
C ALA A 59 -3.75 6.26 5.37
N LYS A 60 -4.59 5.24 5.08
CA LYS A 60 -6.02 5.30 5.40
C LYS A 60 -6.28 5.32 6.91
N GLN A 61 -5.61 4.46 7.67
CA GLN A 61 -5.74 4.42 9.13
C GLN A 61 -5.28 5.73 9.78
N LEU A 62 -4.21 6.34 9.28
CA LEU A 62 -3.77 7.66 9.72
C LEU A 62 -4.83 8.72 9.43
N ASN A 63 -5.40 8.77 8.23
CA ASN A 63 -6.47 9.72 7.93
C ASN A 63 -7.70 9.52 8.83
N GLU A 64 -8.10 8.27 9.11
CA GLU A 64 -9.20 7.95 10.03
C GLU A 64 -8.89 8.43 11.46
N LEU A 65 -7.68 8.19 11.95
CA LEU A 65 -7.22 8.66 13.25
C LEU A 65 -7.22 10.19 13.31
N MET A 66 -6.72 10.86 12.27
CA MET A 66 -6.65 12.32 12.21
C MET A 66 -8.05 12.93 12.20
N ASN A 67 -8.98 12.38 11.41
CA ASN A 67 -10.39 12.80 11.43
C ASN A 67 -11.02 12.60 12.81
N TYR A 68 -10.75 11.45 13.45
CA TYR A 68 -11.22 11.19 14.81
C TYR A 68 -10.70 12.24 15.81
N LEU A 69 -9.39 12.51 15.80
CA LEU A 69 -8.78 13.51 16.67
C LEU A 69 -9.31 14.93 16.40
N SER A 70 -9.49 15.30 15.13
CA SER A 70 -10.12 16.57 14.75
C SER A 70 -11.52 16.71 15.33
N SER A 71 -12.33 15.64 15.28
CA SER A 71 -13.69 15.65 15.83
C SER A 71 -13.76 15.63 17.36
N LYS A 72 -12.74 15.10 18.04
CA LYS A 72 -12.76 14.89 19.50
C LYS A 72 -12.09 15.99 20.30
N ILE A 73 -10.99 16.53 19.79
CA ILE A 73 -10.15 17.48 20.55
C ILE A 73 -9.87 18.76 19.75
N GLY A 74 -10.58 18.99 18.63
CA GLY A 74 -10.47 20.21 17.83
C GLY A 74 -9.13 20.34 17.09
N LEU A 75 -8.36 19.25 16.98
CA LEU A 75 -7.05 19.27 16.33
C LEU A 75 -7.26 19.50 14.83
N THR A 76 -7.02 20.71 14.34
CA THR A 76 -7.21 21.00 12.90
C THR A 76 -6.04 20.44 12.12
N THR A 77 -6.23 19.26 11.53
CA THR A 77 -5.19 18.57 10.79
C THR A 77 -5.31 18.93 9.30
N HIS A 78 -4.28 19.60 8.76
CA HIS A 78 -4.28 20.09 7.37
C HIS A 78 -3.64 19.10 6.38
N GLN A 79 -3.16 17.96 6.87
CA GLN A 79 -2.43 16.98 6.06
C GLN A 79 -3.29 15.72 5.87
N TYR A 80 -4.05 15.71 4.77
CA TYR A 80 -4.68 14.49 4.29
C TYR A 80 -3.68 13.71 3.45
N LEU A 81 -3.33 12.50 3.87
CA LEU A 81 -2.49 11.61 3.08
C LEU A 81 -3.32 11.07 1.93
N ASP A 82 -2.88 11.19 0.68
CA ASP A 82 -3.53 10.48 -0.43
C ASP A 82 -3.04 9.02 -0.46
N PRO A 83 -3.84 8.03 -0.01
CA PRO A 83 -3.37 6.66 0.12
C PRO A 83 -2.92 6.06 -1.22
N ARG A 84 -3.43 6.60 -2.34
CA ARG A 84 -3.08 6.17 -3.70
C ARG A 84 -1.63 6.50 -4.02
N LYS A 85 -1.16 7.70 -3.65
CA LYS A 85 0.24 8.12 -3.86
C LYS A 85 1.19 7.23 -3.06
N PHE A 86 0.82 6.92 -1.83
CA PHE A 86 1.58 6.02 -0.96
C PHE A 86 1.59 4.58 -1.48
N ALA A 87 0.46 4.07 -2.01
CA ALA A 87 0.40 2.77 -2.66
C ALA A 87 1.36 2.69 -3.85
N ARG A 88 1.32 3.69 -4.75
CA ARG A 88 2.21 3.75 -5.91
C ARG A 88 3.68 3.84 -5.50
N ALA A 89 4.02 4.71 -4.54
CA ALA A 89 5.37 4.83 -4.03
C ALA A 89 5.88 3.51 -3.41
N GLY A 90 5.04 2.83 -2.61
CA GLY A 90 5.40 1.52 -2.05
C GLY A 90 5.53 0.41 -3.10
N ALA A 91 4.82 0.51 -4.23
CA ALA A 91 4.98 -0.42 -5.35
C ALA A 91 6.30 -0.17 -6.09
N LEU A 92 6.65 1.09 -6.31
CA LEU A 92 7.82 1.51 -7.09
C LEU A 92 9.13 1.55 -6.28
N HIS A 93 9.12 1.30 -4.97
CA HIS A 93 10.28 1.56 -4.11
C HIS A 93 11.57 0.79 -4.45
N ASP A 94 11.45 -0.28 -5.25
CA ASP A 94 12.57 -1.11 -5.70
C ASP A 94 12.83 -1.01 -7.23
N ILE A 95 12.16 -0.08 -7.92
CA ILE A 95 12.36 0.24 -9.34
C ILE A 95 13.26 1.47 -9.44
#